data_AF-A0A6I7WLY5-F1
#
_entry.id   AF-A0A6I7WLY5-F1
#
_cell.length_a   1.000
_cell.length_b   1.000
_cell.length_c   1.000
_cell.angle_alpha   90.00
_cell.angle_beta   90.00
_cell.angle_gamma   90.00
#
_symmetry.space_group_name_H-M   'P 1'
#
loop_
_entity.id
_entity.type
_entity.pdbx_description
1 polymer ?
#
loop_
_entity_poly.entity_id
_entity_poly.type
_entity_poly.pdbx_seq_one_letter_code
_entity_poly.pdbx_strand_id
1 'polypeptide(L)'
;NKLFTELTDHTQRLQFSIDKTLRFAAPLFGKKEFIIQLSEQENEITIIISKDKRKPRPTLSIPEYIQVFGEAPSEQLDILPYLAKVVELEGSDLFITSGSPVKTKIHGSVVELDNYLLTPGLTQSAAYAIMNEEQIEEFEKTKDLDFAISLADNSARFRVNVFSQRRTV
;
A
#
# COMPACT_ATOMS: atom_id res chain seq x y z
N ASN A 1 -0.95 -39.04 -8.28
CA ASN A 1 -2.04 -38.05 -8.26
C ASN A 1 -1.67 -36.85 -9.14
N LYS A 2 -1.72 -37.02 -10.47
CA LYS A 2 -1.19 -36.06 -11.46
C LYS A 2 -2.00 -34.75 -11.48
N LEU A 3 -3.32 -34.87 -11.35
CA LEU A 3 -4.26 -33.75 -11.30
C LEU A 3 -4.00 -32.82 -10.10
N PHE A 4 -3.72 -33.37 -8.91
CA PHE A 4 -3.39 -32.55 -7.75
C PHE A 4 -2.11 -31.73 -7.97
N THR A 5 -1.08 -32.31 -8.58
CA THR A 5 0.19 -31.61 -8.87
C THR A 5 0.06 -30.58 -9.99
N GLU A 6 -0.85 -30.79 -10.94
CA GLU A 6 -1.16 -29.82 -12.00
C GLU A 6 -1.99 -28.64 -11.49
N LEU A 7 -2.82 -28.86 -10.47
CA LEU A 7 -3.70 -27.84 -9.90
C LEU A 7 -3.07 -27.07 -8.73
N THR A 8 -1.99 -27.56 -8.13
CA THR A 8 -1.43 -26.97 -6.89
C THR A 8 0.05 -26.62 -6.99
N ASP A 9 0.43 -25.47 -6.41
CA ASP A 9 1.82 -25.08 -6.28
C ASP A 9 2.53 -25.78 -5.10
N HIS A 10 3.82 -25.48 -4.88
CA HIS A 10 4.58 -26.11 -3.80
C HIS A 10 4.05 -25.74 -2.40
N THR A 11 3.66 -24.49 -2.19
CA THR A 11 3.14 -23.97 -0.91
C THR A 11 1.80 -24.60 -0.59
N GLN A 12 0.91 -24.69 -1.57
CA GLN A 12 -0.40 -25.32 -1.48
C GLN A 12 -0.32 -26.81 -1.16
N ARG A 13 0.65 -27.53 -1.75
CA ARG A 13 0.90 -28.94 -1.43
C ARG A 13 1.36 -29.13 0.00
N LEU A 14 2.23 -28.25 0.50
CA LEU A 14 2.67 -28.29 1.88
C LEU A 14 1.48 -28.05 2.84
N GLN A 15 0.65 -27.04 2.57
CA GLN A 15 -0.55 -26.75 3.36
C GLN A 15 -1.51 -27.94 3.39
N PHE A 16 -1.82 -28.52 2.24
CA PHE A 16 -2.72 -29.67 2.15
C PHE A 16 -2.18 -30.90 2.90
N SER A 17 -0.86 -31.08 2.96
CA SER A 17 -0.25 -32.19 3.72
C SER A 17 -0.49 -32.07 5.23
N ILE A 18 -0.64 -30.85 5.74
CA ILE A 18 -0.83 -30.53 7.16
C ILE A 18 -2.33 -30.52 7.50
N ASP A 19 -3.10 -29.70 6.78
CA ASP A 19 -4.49 -29.39 7.13
C ASP A 19 -5.50 -30.37 6.53
N LYS A 20 -5.04 -31.28 5.66
CA LYS A 20 -5.85 -32.23 4.87
C LYS A 20 -6.97 -31.57 4.06
N THR A 21 -7.01 -30.25 4.01
CA THR A 21 -7.98 -29.42 3.32
C THR A 21 -7.28 -28.21 2.72
N LEU A 22 -7.69 -27.80 1.53
CA LEU A 22 -7.10 -26.67 0.82
C LEU A 22 -8.15 -26.02 -0.08
N ARG A 23 -8.25 -24.68 -0.07
CA ARG A 23 -9.19 -23.93 -0.92
C ARG A 23 -8.50 -22.75 -1.58
N PHE A 24 -8.54 -22.69 -2.90
CA PHE A 24 -7.93 -21.61 -3.68
C PHE A 24 -8.75 -21.28 -4.93
N ALA A 25 -8.49 -20.11 -5.52
CA ALA A 25 -9.03 -19.74 -6.82
C ALA A 25 -8.00 -20.07 -7.91
N ALA A 26 -8.47 -20.65 -9.01
CA ALA A 26 -7.62 -20.89 -10.17
C ALA A 26 -8.41 -20.76 -11.48
N PRO A 27 -7.74 -20.31 -12.57
CA PRO A 27 -8.34 -20.27 -13.88
C PRO A 27 -8.50 -21.70 -14.40
N LEU A 28 -9.74 -22.11 -14.69
CA LEU A 28 -10.02 -23.37 -15.40
C LEU A 28 -10.79 -23.09 -16.68
N PHE A 29 -10.76 -24.05 -17.61
CA PHE A 29 -11.48 -23.99 -18.89
C PHE A 29 -11.17 -22.71 -19.70
N GLY A 30 -9.92 -22.24 -19.63
CA GLY A 30 -9.40 -21.23 -20.53
C GLY A 30 -9.85 -19.79 -20.32
N LYS A 31 -10.29 -19.37 -19.10
CA LYS A 31 -10.28 -17.97 -18.57
C LYS A 31 -11.15 -17.70 -17.33
N LYS A 32 -11.93 -18.66 -16.81
CA LYS A 32 -12.85 -18.39 -15.68
C LYS A 32 -12.21 -18.78 -14.36
N GLU A 33 -12.30 -17.90 -13.37
CA GLU A 33 -11.89 -18.18 -11.98
C GLU A 33 -12.87 -19.17 -11.34
N PHE A 34 -12.36 -20.31 -10.90
CA PHE A 34 -13.10 -21.30 -10.14
C PHE A 34 -12.50 -21.40 -8.74
N ILE A 35 -13.37 -21.65 -7.77
CA ILE A 35 -12.95 -22.10 -6.46
C ILE A 35 -12.72 -23.60 -6.53
N ILE A 36 -11.48 -24.00 -6.27
CA ILE A 36 -11.08 -25.38 -6.08
C ILE A 36 -10.96 -25.62 -4.58
N GLN A 37 -11.67 -26.63 -4.09
CA GLN A 37 -11.55 -27.12 -2.73
C GLN A 37 -11.15 -28.59 -2.76
N LEU A 38 -10.05 -28.89 -2.08
CA LEU A 38 -9.49 -30.21 -1.89
C LEU A 38 -9.69 -30.62 -0.44
N SER A 39 -10.08 -31.87 -0.19
CA SER A 39 -10.22 -32.45 1.15
C SER A 39 -9.83 -33.91 1.11
N GLU A 40 -9.05 -34.39 2.08
CA GLU A 40 -8.72 -35.79 2.28
C GLU A 40 -9.39 -36.30 3.58
N GLN A 41 -10.29 -37.28 3.46
CA GLN A 41 -10.96 -37.95 4.58
C GLN A 41 -11.03 -39.45 4.32
N GLU A 42 -10.75 -40.27 5.34
CA GLU A 42 -10.85 -41.75 5.25
C GLU A 42 -10.16 -42.36 4.01
N ASN A 43 -8.97 -41.86 3.67
CA ASN A 43 -8.19 -42.25 2.47
C ASN A 43 -8.82 -41.87 1.12
N GLU A 44 -9.90 -41.08 1.11
CA GLU A 44 -10.51 -40.52 -0.09
C GLU A 44 -10.14 -39.04 -0.27
N ILE A 45 -9.76 -38.66 -1.49
CA ILE A 45 -9.50 -37.27 -1.86
C ILE A 45 -10.72 -36.75 -2.63
N THR A 46 -11.40 -35.77 -2.04
CA THR A 46 -12.50 -35.05 -2.66
C THR A 46 -12.00 -33.74 -3.29
N ILE A 47 -12.37 -33.51 -4.55
CA ILE A 47 -12.11 -32.26 -5.26
C ILE A 47 -13.46 -31.63 -5.64
N ILE A 48 -13.74 -30.45 -5.12
CA ILE A 48 -14.91 -29.66 -5.46
C ILE A 48 -14.46 -28.47 -6.30
N ILE A 49 -14.96 -28.38 -7.52
CA ILE A 49 -14.75 -27.25 -8.42
C ILE A 49 -16.07 -26.50 -8.54
N SER A 50 -16.11 -25.24 -8.12
CA SER A 50 -17.30 -24.40 -8.21
C SER A 50 -16.97 -23.09 -8.90
N LYS A 51 -17.91 -22.57 -9.68
CA LYS A 51 -17.77 -21.22 -10.24
C LYS A 51 -17.57 -20.23 -9.09
N ASP A 52 -16.61 -19.34 -9.21
CA ASP A 52 -16.50 -18.26 -8.25
C ASP A 52 -17.72 -17.34 -8.39
N LYS A 53 -18.71 -17.55 -7.51
CA LYS A 53 -19.95 -16.75 -7.44
C LYS A 53 -19.82 -15.58 -6.50
N ARG A 54 -18.64 -15.35 -5.90
CA ARG A 54 -18.39 -14.10 -5.20
C ARG A 54 -18.64 -13.03 -6.25
N LYS A 55 -19.56 -12.08 -5.99
CA LYS A 55 -19.52 -10.81 -6.73
C LYS A 55 -18.06 -10.39 -6.65
N PRO A 56 -17.38 -10.01 -7.76
CA PRO A 56 -16.11 -9.33 -7.61
C PRO A 56 -16.37 -8.31 -6.52
N ARG A 57 -15.67 -8.47 -5.38
CA ARG A 57 -15.72 -7.46 -4.33
C ARG A 57 -15.54 -6.18 -5.14
N PRO A 58 -16.48 -5.22 -5.11
CA PRO A 58 -16.29 -4.00 -5.86
C PRO A 58 -14.86 -3.64 -5.52
N THR A 59 -13.98 -3.64 -6.53
CA THR A 59 -12.81 -2.83 -6.41
C THR A 59 -13.48 -1.51 -6.14
N LEU A 60 -13.49 -1.06 -4.88
CA LEU A 60 -13.55 0.35 -4.62
C LEU A 60 -12.52 0.83 -5.63
N SER A 61 -13.00 1.43 -6.72
CA SER A 61 -12.14 2.01 -7.71
C SER A 61 -11.46 3.08 -6.89
N ILE A 62 -10.37 2.67 -6.23
CA ILE A 62 -9.54 3.61 -5.53
C ILE A 62 -9.12 4.48 -6.70
N PRO A 63 -9.55 5.75 -6.72
CA PRO A 63 -9.21 6.62 -7.82
C PRO A 63 -7.70 6.48 -8.06
N GLU A 64 -7.26 6.31 -9.30
CA GLU A 64 -5.81 6.22 -9.60
C GLU A 64 -5.07 7.37 -8.90
N TYR A 65 -5.74 8.51 -8.77
CA TYR A 65 -5.42 9.58 -7.85
C TYR A 65 -6.67 10.10 -7.11
N ILE A 66 -6.53 10.36 -5.83
CA ILE A 66 -7.39 11.26 -5.06
C ILE A 66 -6.85 12.68 -5.30
N GLN A 67 -7.66 13.73 -5.16
CA GLN A 67 -7.21 15.10 -5.37
C GLN A 67 -7.29 15.85 -4.04
N VAL A 68 -6.16 16.35 -3.55
CA VAL A 68 -6.07 17.11 -2.28
C VAL A 68 -5.93 18.60 -2.56
N PHE A 69 -4.96 19.01 -3.38
CA PHE A 69 -4.76 20.41 -3.77
C PHE A 69 -5.12 20.69 -5.21
N GLY A 70 -5.11 19.66 -6.06
CA GLY A 70 -5.50 19.75 -7.46
C GLY A 70 -4.48 20.35 -8.42
N GLU A 71 -3.93 21.52 -8.12
CA GLU A 71 -2.77 22.06 -8.83
C GLU A 71 -1.52 21.99 -7.94
N ALA A 72 -0.35 21.85 -8.57
CA ALA A 72 0.91 21.85 -7.86
C ALA A 72 1.17 23.22 -7.21
N PRO A 73 1.51 23.29 -5.92
CA PRO A 73 1.94 24.55 -5.34
C PRO A 73 3.24 25.02 -6.01
N SER A 74 3.40 26.33 -6.16
CA SER A 74 4.54 26.91 -6.88
C SER A 74 5.84 26.94 -6.07
N GLU A 75 5.76 27.03 -4.74
CA GLU A 75 6.94 27.23 -3.88
C GLU A 75 6.99 26.34 -2.64
N GLN A 76 5.87 26.13 -1.95
CA GLN A 76 5.82 25.38 -0.70
C GLN A 76 4.70 24.35 -0.70
N LEU A 77 5.02 23.14 -0.23
CA LEU A 77 4.06 22.07 -0.05
C LEU A 77 3.65 21.96 1.43
N ASP A 78 2.40 22.31 1.73
CA ASP A 78 1.81 22.03 3.04
C ASP A 78 1.38 20.55 3.11
N ILE A 79 1.99 19.81 4.03
CA ILE A 79 1.72 18.38 4.16
C ILE A 79 0.52 18.06 5.07
N LEU A 80 0.06 19.02 5.89
CA LEU A 80 -0.98 18.76 6.89
C LEU A 80 -2.29 18.28 6.27
N PRO A 81 -2.77 18.84 5.13
CA PRO A 81 -3.97 18.33 4.46
C PRO A 81 -3.82 16.89 3.95
N TYR A 82 -2.62 16.50 3.51
CA TYR A 82 -2.37 15.11 3.11
C TYR A 82 -2.40 14.15 4.29
N LEU A 83 -1.85 14.55 5.44
CA LEU A 83 -1.90 13.73 6.66
C LEU A 83 -3.35 13.55 7.15
N ALA A 84 -4.15 14.63 7.15
CA ALA A 84 -5.58 14.54 7.45
C ALA A 84 -6.30 13.60 6.47
N LYS A 85 -5.94 13.66 5.18
CA LYS A 85 -6.51 12.78 4.16
C LYS A 85 -6.11 11.31 4.36
N VAL A 86 -4.88 11.03 4.79
CA VAL A 86 -4.45 9.66 5.14
C VAL A 86 -5.33 9.09 6.25
N VAL A 87 -5.65 9.87 7.29
CA VAL A 87 -6.56 9.44 8.37
C VAL A 87 -7.97 9.17 7.84
N GLU A 88 -8.53 10.09 7.05
CA GLU A 88 -9.87 9.94 6.45
C GLU A 88 -9.99 8.66 5.60
N LEU A 89 -8.93 8.30 4.90
CA LEU A 89 -8.88 7.16 4.00
C LEU A 89 -8.45 5.85 4.67
N GLU A 90 -8.25 5.83 5.99
CA GLU A 90 -7.69 4.69 6.74
C GLU A 90 -6.35 4.21 6.14
N GLY A 91 -5.55 5.14 5.63
CA GLY A 91 -4.22 4.87 5.08
C GLY A 91 -3.19 4.59 6.16
N SER A 92 -2.19 3.76 5.84
CA SER A 92 -1.11 3.39 6.76
C SER A 92 0.12 4.29 6.65
N ASP A 93 0.39 4.81 5.45
CA ASP A 93 1.63 5.54 5.15
C ASP A 93 1.36 6.70 4.18
N LEU A 94 2.18 7.76 4.29
CA LEU A 94 2.27 8.86 3.32
C LEU A 94 3.70 8.91 2.78
N PHE A 95 3.84 8.98 1.46
CA PHE A 95 5.11 9.05 0.76
C PHE A 95 5.22 10.37 0.00
N ILE A 96 6.31 11.08 0.26
CA ILE A 96 6.68 12.33 -0.40
C ILE A 96 8.09 12.12 -0.94
N THR A 97 8.26 12.18 -2.25
CA THR A 97 9.55 11.92 -2.90
C THR A 97 9.64 12.74 -4.17
N SER A 98 10.78 13.39 -4.40
CA SER A 98 11.00 14.13 -5.64
C SER A 98 10.87 13.24 -6.88
N GLY A 99 10.24 13.75 -7.93
CA GLY A 99 9.97 13.02 -9.18
C GLY A 99 8.78 12.06 -9.11
N SER A 100 8.06 12.02 -7.98
CA SER A 100 6.82 11.24 -7.81
C SER A 100 5.69 12.16 -7.33
N PRO A 101 4.41 11.83 -7.59
CA PRO A 101 3.30 12.42 -6.87
C PRO A 101 3.34 12.03 -5.38
N VAL A 102 2.60 12.80 -4.57
CA VAL A 102 2.29 12.42 -3.19
C VAL A 102 1.47 11.13 -3.22
N LYS A 103 1.88 10.14 -2.44
CA LYS A 103 1.25 8.81 -2.42
C LYS A 103 0.86 8.41 -1.02
N THR A 104 -0.20 7.63 -0.89
CA THR A 104 -0.55 6.95 0.36
C THR A 104 -0.74 5.47 0.13
N LYS A 105 -0.55 4.68 1.19
CA LYS A 105 -0.84 3.24 1.18
C LYS A 105 -2.15 2.96 1.90
N ILE A 106 -3.13 2.41 1.20
CA ILE A 106 -4.46 2.07 1.71
C ILE A 106 -4.67 0.57 1.53
N HIS A 107 -4.92 -0.15 2.62
CA HIS A 107 -5.14 -1.60 2.63
C HIS A 107 -4.13 -2.41 1.79
N GLY A 108 -2.85 -1.99 1.82
CA GLY A 108 -1.76 -2.66 1.09
C GLY A 108 -1.53 -2.18 -0.34
N SER A 109 -2.39 -1.30 -0.88
CA SER A 109 -2.26 -0.72 -2.22
C SER A 109 -1.76 0.72 -2.15
N VAL A 110 -0.88 1.12 -3.07
CA VAL A 110 -0.37 2.50 -3.16
C VAL A 110 -1.26 3.31 -4.11
N VAL A 111 -1.62 4.51 -3.69
CA VAL A 111 -2.61 5.39 -4.32
C VAL A 111 -2.04 6.81 -4.36
N GLU A 112 -2.23 7.52 -5.46
CA GLU A 112 -1.76 8.92 -5.58
C GLU A 112 -2.77 9.88 -4.94
N LEU A 113 -2.31 10.94 -4.28
CA LEU A 113 -3.16 11.96 -3.63
C LEU A 113 -3.25 13.27 -4.42
N ASP A 114 -2.47 13.40 -5.50
CA ASP A 114 -2.61 14.37 -6.58
C ASP A 114 -1.87 13.83 -7.81
N ASN A 115 -2.03 14.47 -8.97
CA ASN A 115 -1.47 14.01 -10.26
C ASN A 115 -0.17 14.74 -10.68
N TYR A 116 0.32 15.69 -9.88
CA TYR A 116 1.53 16.45 -10.20
C TYR A 116 2.77 15.83 -9.57
N LEU A 117 3.91 15.98 -10.23
CA LEU A 117 5.19 15.49 -9.74
C LEU A 117 5.84 16.49 -8.77
N LEU A 118 6.35 16.00 -7.65
CA LEU A 118 7.07 16.82 -6.70
C LEU A 118 8.46 17.20 -7.22
N THR A 119 8.78 18.49 -7.17
CA THR A 119 10.14 18.97 -7.43
C THR A 119 11.00 18.81 -6.17
N PRO A 120 12.34 18.81 -6.30
CA PRO A 120 13.22 18.78 -5.13
C PRO A 120 12.95 19.93 -4.15
N GLY A 121 12.62 21.13 -4.66
CA GLY A 121 12.25 22.28 -3.84
C GLY A 121 10.95 22.05 -3.06
N LEU A 122 9.93 21.46 -3.70
CA LEU A 122 8.67 21.13 -3.02
C LEU A 122 8.89 20.06 -1.94
N THR A 123 9.62 18.99 -2.22
CA THR A 123 9.90 17.94 -1.23
C THR A 123 10.71 18.47 -0.05
N GLN A 124 11.71 19.33 -0.30
CA GLN A 124 12.47 20.00 0.76
C GLN A 124 11.57 20.92 1.60
N SER A 125 10.73 21.74 0.95
CA SER A 125 9.82 22.64 1.65
C SER A 125 8.84 21.89 2.56
N ALA A 126 8.32 20.75 2.10
CA ALA A 126 7.45 19.88 2.88
C ALA A 126 8.14 19.31 4.11
N ALA A 127 9.39 18.85 3.97
CA ALA A 127 10.16 18.35 5.08
C ALA A 127 10.42 19.46 6.12
N TYR A 128 10.83 20.65 5.68
CA TYR A 128 11.22 21.73 6.60
C TYR A 128 10.01 22.34 7.29
N ALA A 129 8.83 22.35 6.65
CA ALA A 129 7.60 22.84 7.23
C ALA A 129 7.14 22.08 8.49
N ILE A 130 7.60 20.84 8.68
CA ILE A 130 7.26 20.02 9.85
C ILE A 130 8.42 19.79 10.83
N MET A 131 9.59 20.35 10.54
CA MET A 131 10.75 20.31 11.41
C MET A 131 10.87 21.61 12.22
N ASN A 132 11.40 21.52 13.43
CA ASN A 132 11.90 22.68 14.16
C ASN A 132 13.35 23.03 13.75
N GLU A 133 13.88 24.15 14.23
CA GLU A 133 15.22 24.62 13.86
C GLU A 133 16.33 23.61 14.19
N GLU A 134 16.27 22.97 15.38
CA GLU A 134 17.25 21.96 15.79
C GLU A 134 17.23 20.73 14.88
N GLN A 135 16.03 20.28 14.50
CA GLN A 135 15.79 19.18 13.58
C GLN A 135 16.28 19.49 12.16
N ILE A 136 16.06 20.72 11.67
CA ILE A 136 16.59 21.17 10.37
C ILE A 136 18.11 21.15 10.40
N GLU A 137 18.73 21.69 11.45
CA GLU A 137 20.19 21.66 11.60
C GLU A 137 20.75 20.25 11.64
N GLU A 138 20.10 19.34 12.37
CA GLU A 138 20.48 17.93 12.44
C GLU A 138 20.38 17.29 11.06
N PHE A 139 19.23 17.42 10.39
CA PHE A 139 19.02 16.89 9.05
C PHE A 139 20.01 17.46 8.03
N GLU A 140 20.38 18.74 8.10
CA GLU A 140 21.37 19.33 7.21
C GLU A 140 22.77 18.72 7.40
N LYS A 141 23.11 18.30 8.62
CA LYS A 141 24.39 17.65 8.97
C LYS A 141 24.39 16.16 8.61
N THR A 142 23.33 15.43 8.95
CA THR A 142 23.24 13.96 8.86
C THR A 142 22.63 13.47 7.55
N LYS A 143 21.77 14.30 6.92
CA LYS A 143 20.90 13.94 5.79
C LYS A 143 19.93 12.80 6.09
N ASP A 144 19.65 12.57 7.37
CA ASP A 144 18.76 11.53 7.88
C ASP A 144 18.20 11.97 9.25
N LEU A 145 16.88 11.94 9.42
CA LEU A 145 16.20 12.34 10.64
C LEU A 145 14.89 11.54 10.84
N ASP A 146 14.71 11.02 12.06
CA ASP A 146 13.47 10.38 12.52
C ASP A 146 12.87 11.18 13.67
N PHE A 147 11.58 11.51 13.56
CA PHE A 147 10.85 12.22 14.60
C PHE A 147 9.36 11.89 14.52
N ALA A 148 8.55 12.52 15.37
CA ALA A 148 7.10 12.35 15.34
C ALA A 148 6.38 13.69 15.41
N ILE A 149 5.25 13.79 14.70
CA ILE A 149 4.35 14.94 14.71
C ILE A 149 2.94 14.48 15.04
N SER A 150 2.14 15.37 15.61
CA SER A 150 0.72 15.14 15.87
C SER A 150 -0.11 16.12 15.04
N LEU A 151 -1.27 15.69 14.58
CA LEU A 151 -2.25 16.62 14.01
C LEU A 151 -2.75 17.59 15.08
N ALA A 152 -3.11 18.81 14.67
CA ALA A 152 -3.53 19.88 15.59
C ALA A 152 -4.76 19.52 16.44
N ASP A 153 -5.63 18.65 15.93
CA ASP A 153 -6.80 18.12 16.62
C ASP A 153 -6.51 16.90 17.50
N ASN A 154 -5.24 16.46 17.58
CA ASN A 154 -4.77 15.24 18.24
C ASN A 154 -5.45 13.95 17.75
N SER A 155 -6.03 13.95 16.55
CA SER A 155 -6.70 12.76 15.98
C SER A 155 -5.71 11.66 15.61
N ALA A 156 -4.49 12.02 15.23
CA ALA A 156 -3.45 11.08 14.84
C ALA A 156 -2.05 11.62 15.16
N ARG A 157 -1.12 10.67 15.35
CA ARG A 157 0.32 10.91 15.49
C ARG A 157 1.06 10.13 14.41
N PHE A 158 1.95 10.81 13.71
CA PHE A 158 2.75 10.25 12.63
C PHE A 158 4.21 10.14 13.05
N ARG A 159 4.86 9.02 12.69
CA ARG A 159 6.32 8.90 12.71
C ARG A 159 6.84 9.34 11.34
N VAL A 160 7.71 10.33 11.35
CA VAL A 160 8.27 10.95 10.16
C VAL A 160 9.71 10.46 10.03
N ASN A 161 10.06 9.96 8.84
CA ASN A 161 11.42 9.65 8.47
C ASN A 161 11.76 10.52 7.26
N VAL A 162 12.78 11.36 7.39
CA VAL A 162 13.26 12.24 6.32
C VAL A 162 14.71 11.88 6.05
N PHE A 163 15.02 11.50 4.81
CA PHE A 163 16.37 11.14 4.40
C PHE A 163 16.64 11.64 2.99
N SER A 164 17.90 11.95 2.67
CA SER A 164 18.29 12.35 1.32
C SER A 164 19.15 11.28 0.65
N GLN A 165 18.80 10.90 -0.59
CA GLN A 165 19.61 10.00 -1.43
C GLN A 165 19.86 10.65 -2.80
N ARG A 166 21.13 10.66 -3.24
CA ARG A 166 21.56 11.14 -4.58
C ARG A 166 21.13 12.59 -4.92
N ARG A 167 21.33 13.54 -3.99
CA ARG A 167 20.99 14.99 -4.13
C ARG A 167 19.50 15.33 -4.15
N THR A 168 18.64 14.39 -3.78
CA THR A 168 17.19 14.62 -3.60
C THR A 168 16.80 14.22 -2.19
N VAL A 169 16.01 15.08 -1.55
CA VAL A 169 15.27 14.77 -0.31
C VAL A 169 13.98 14.08 -0.71
#